data_AF-Q8KG97-F1
#
_entry.id   AF-Q8KG97-F1
#
_cell.length_a   1.000
_cell.length_b   1.000
_cell.length_c   1.000
_cell.angle_alpha   90.00
_cell.angle_beta   90.00
_cell.angle_gamma   90.00
#
_symmetry.space_group_name_H-M   'P 1'
#
loop_
_entity.id
_entity.type
_entity.pdbx_description
1 polymer ?
#
loop_
_entity_poly.entity_id
_entity_poly.type
_entity_poly.pdbx_seq_one_letter_code
_entity_poly.pdbx_strand_id
1 'polypeptide(L)'
;MKRALLLLIALFSFDAVRSNLEQYNLFWKASRQAQAGHYAPAIQQYRQLLDRYPAGLLRCEASFNLACAEYAMKHYRRAAELFAALPPGDATLSKTAGYNQGNALAMEAFRSRKGPAQEALLGRALAFYRRALLDNPQNADARINYEIVLRAMQHRQPPSPAPQGGGSPDGKGQDGGGAVSQLILENARQEEARQMRKYFKPLPTKPSEQNQPDW
;
A
#
# COMPACT_ATOMS: atom_id res chain seq x y z
N MET A 1 -36.59 29.54 -30.43
CA MET A 1 -36.38 28.50 -29.38
C MET A 1 -35.46 27.36 -29.82
N LYS A 2 -35.74 26.60 -30.90
CA LYS A 2 -34.89 25.46 -31.34
C LYS A 2 -33.41 25.80 -31.63
N ARG A 3 -33.10 26.97 -32.19
CA ARG A 3 -31.70 27.41 -32.46
C ARG A 3 -30.91 27.78 -31.20
N ALA A 4 -31.57 28.35 -30.19
CA ALA A 4 -30.94 28.64 -28.90
C ALA A 4 -30.65 27.35 -28.10
N LEU A 5 -31.54 26.35 -28.22
CA LEU A 5 -31.34 25.03 -27.62
C LEU A 5 -30.16 24.26 -28.23
N LEU A 6 -29.97 24.33 -29.55
CA LEU A 6 -28.83 23.70 -30.25
C LEU A 6 -27.48 24.38 -29.91
N LEU A 7 -27.44 25.71 -29.79
CA LEU A 7 -26.25 26.44 -29.34
C LEU A 7 -25.88 26.14 -27.89
N LEU A 8 -26.87 26.00 -27.00
CA LEU A 8 -26.64 25.56 -25.62
C LEU A 8 -26.06 24.14 -25.54
N ILE A 9 -26.61 23.18 -26.29
CA ILE A 9 -26.08 21.80 -26.33
C ILE A 9 -24.63 21.77 -26.85
N ALA A 10 -24.29 22.58 -27.87
CA ALA A 10 -22.93 22.66 -28.41
C ALA A 10 -21.92 23.28 -27.42
N LEU A 11 -22.32 24.31 -26.66
CA LEU A 11 -21.49 24.96 -25.65
C LEU A 11 -21.24 24.09 -24.42
N PHE A 12 -22.28 23.42 -23.89
CA PHE A 12 -22.13 22.45 -22.79
C PHE A 12 -21.24 21.26 -23.17
N SER A 13 -21.31 20.82 -24.43
CA SER A 13 -20.43 19.76 -24.95
C SER A 13 -18.97 20.20 -25.02
N PHE A 14 -18.69 21.47 -25.36
CA PHE A 14 -17.33 21.99 -25.47
C PHE A 14 -16.63 22.14 -24.11
N ASP A 15 -17.35 22.66 -23.10
CA ASP A 15 -16.81 22.75 -21.74
C ASP A 15 -16.57 21.37 -21.12
N ALA A 16 -17.49 20.42 -21.33
CA ALA A 16 -17.32 19.04 -20.89
C ALA A 16 -16.09 18.39 -21.56
N VAL A 17 -15.94 18.51 -22.88
CA VAL A 17 -14.78 17.99 -23.62
C VAL A 17 -13.47 18.62 -23.15
N ARG A 18 -13.44 19.95 -22.95
CA ARG A 18 -12.26 20.65 -22.42
C ARG A 18 -11.90 20.17 -21.01
N SER A 19 -12.89 20.06 -20.14
CA SER A 19 -12.69 19.61 -18.76
C SER A 19 -12.21 18.16 -18.68
N ASN A 20 -12.72 17.28 -19.55
CA ASN A 20 -12.27 15.89 -19.66
C ASN A 20 -10.83 15.82 -20.17
N LEU A 21 -10.48 16.59 -21.21
CA LEU A 21 -9.11 16.65 -21.73
C LEU A 21 -8.12 17.13 -20.66
N GLU A 22 -8.50 18.14 -19.87
CA GLU A 22 -7.68 18.64 -18.76
C GLU A 22 -7.49 17.57 -17.67
N GLN A 23 -8.56 16.86 -17.28
CA GLN A 23 -8.47 15.72 -16.36
C GLN A 23 -7.50 14.64 -16.88
N TYR A 24 -7.63 14.24 -18.14
CA TYR A 24 -6.74 13.25 -18.75
C TYR A 24 -5.29 13.74 -18.76
N ASN A 25 -5.03 14.99 -19.12
CA ASN A 25 -3.69 15.56 -19.15
C ASN A 25 -3.03 15.54 -17.76
N LEU A 26 -3.75 15.97 -16.72
CA LEU A 26 -3.26 15.94 -15.34
C LEU A 26 -2.99 14.50 -14.88
N PHE A 27 -3.94 13.59 -15.13
CA PHE A 27 -3.82 12.19 -14.74
C PHE A 27 -2.62 11.50 -15.41
N TRP A 28 -2.48 11.62 -16.73
CA TRP A 28 -1.37 10.99 -17.47
C TRP A 28 -0.02 11.58 -17.11
N LYS A 29 0.06 12.90 -16.87
CA LYS A 29 1.27 13.54 -16.38
C LYS A 29 1.67 12.98 -15.01
N ALA A 30 0.73 12.91 -14.06
CA ALA A 30 0.97 12.35 -12.74
C ALA A 30 1.38 10.87 -12.81
N SER A 31 0.71 10.09 -13.67
CA SER A 31 0.98 8.66 -13.87
C SER A 31 2.37 8.41 -14.42
N ARG A 32 2.81 9.17 -15.43
CA ARG A 32 4.18 9.08 -15.96
C ARG A 32 5.23 9.46 -14.92
N GLN A 33 4.98 10.48 -14.12
CA GLN A 33 5.88 10.86 -13.03
C GLN A 33 5.99 9.75 -11.99
N ALA A 34 4.86 9.16 -11.57
CA ALA A 34 4.87 8.03 -10.63
C ALA A 34 5.59 6.81 -11.21
N GLN A 35 5.38 6.48 -12.49
CA GLN A 35 6.06 5.39 -13.18
C GLN A 35 7.57 5.62 -13.28
N ALA A 36 8.00 6.87 -13.45
CA ALA A 36 9.41 7.27 -13.41
C ALA A 36 9.99 7.34 -11.98
N GLY A 37 9.22 7.00 -10.94
CA GLY A 37 9.65 7.07 -9.54
C GLY A 37 9.62 8.48 -8.94
N HIS A 38 9.17 9.49 -9.68
CA HIS A 38 8.99 10.86 -9.21
C HIS A 38 7.67 11.00 -8.44
N TYR A 39 7.58 10.36 -7.27
CA TYR A 39 6.34 10.27 -6.51
C TYR A 39 5.87 11.60 -5.92
N ALA A 40 6.78 12.45 -5.42
CA ALA A 40 6.41 13.75 -4.84
C ALA A 40 5.68 14.67 -5.84
N PRO A 41 6.18 14.91 -7.07
CA PRO A 41 5.44 15.72 -8.04
C PRO A 41 4.17 14.99 -8.54
N ALA A 42 4.18 13.66 -8.65
CA ALA A 42 2.99 12.89 -9.00
C ALA A 42 1.85 13.09 -7.97
N ILE A 43 2.17 13.04 -6.68
CA ILE A 43 1.25 13.31 -5.56
C ILE A 43 0.61 14.69 -5.71
N GLN A 44 1.42 15.72 -6.01
CA GLN A 44 0.91 17.08 -6.21
C GLN A 44 -0.08 17.15 -7.37
N GLN A 45 0.23 16.51 -8.51
CA GLN A 45 -0.63 16.52 -9.69
C GLN A 45 -1.94 15.72 -9.47
N TYR A 46 -1.88 14.59 -8.75
CA TYR A 46 -3.09 13.86 -8.39
C TYR A 46 -3.99 14.66 -7.45
N ARG A 47 -3.42 15.33 -6.44
CA ARG A 47 -4.19 16.22 -5.55
C ARG A 47 -4.83 17.36 -6.34
N GLN A 48 -4.08 18.02 -7.22
CA GLN A 48 -4.61 19.07 -8.09
C GLN A 48 -5.80 18.58 -8.94
N LEU A 49 -5.72 17.37 -9.50
CA LEU A 49 -6.82 16.76 -10.25
C LEU A 49 -8.05 16.55 -9.37
N LEU A 50 -7.87 15.98 -8.17
CA LEU A 50 -8.97 15.68 -7.24
C LEU A 50 -9.61 16.95 -6.67
N ASP A 51 -8.82 18.00 -6.44
CA ASP A 51 -9.30 19.29 -5.93
C ASP A 51 -10.11 20.04 -7.01
N ARG A 52 -9.63 20.03 -8.26
CA ARG A 52 -10.29 20.71 -9.38
C ARG A 52 -11.50 19.95 -9.92
N TYR A 53 -11.49 18.62 -9.80
CA TYR A 53 -12.54 17.73 -10.30
C TYR A 53 -13.01 16.74 -9.22
N PRO A 54 -13.67 17.23 -8.14
CA PRO A 54 -14.08 16.39 -7.01
C PRO A 54 -15.15 15.35 -7.37
N ALA A 55 -15.85 15.53 -8.49
CA ALA A 55 -16.77 14.56 -9.10
C ALA A 55 -16.32 14.16 -10.53
N GLY A 56 -15.01 14.25 -10.81
CA GLY A 56 -14.44 13.98 -12.13
C GLY A 56 -14.44 12.51 -12.51
N LEU A 57 -14.31 12.25 -13.82
CA LEU A 57 -14.34 10.91 -14.40
C LEU A 57 -13.14 10.04 -13.99
N LEU A 58 -12.02 10.65 -13.60
CA LEU A 58 -10.79 9.97 -13.16
C LEU A 58 -10.61 10.00 -11.65
N ARG A 59 -11.65 10.40 -10.89
CA ARG A 59 -11.55 10.60 -9.44
C ARG A 59 -11.14 9.32 -8.71
N CYS A 60 -11.71 8.17 -9.08
CA CYS A 60 -11.42 6.90 -8.40
C CYS A 60 -9.98 6.44 -8.67
N GLU A 61 -9.58 6.41 -9.94
CA GLU A 61 -8.24 6.01 -10.39
C GLU A 61 -7.16 6.97 -9.86
N ALA A 62 -7.41 8.28 -9.90
CA ALA A 62 -6.49 9.27 -9.35
C ALA A 62 -6.34 9.13 -7.82
N SER A 63 -7.43 8.86 -7.10
CA SER A 63 -7.38 8.61 -5.65
C SER A 63 -6.59 7.34 -5.32
N PHE A 64 -6.77 6.27 -6.11
CA PHE A 64 -6.03 5.03 -5.96
C PHE A 64 -4.54 5.23 -6.25
N ASN A 65 -4.19 5.89 -7.36
CA ASN A 65 -2.80 6.13 -7.72
C ASN A 65 -2.10 7.10 -6.75
N LEU A 66 -2.83 8.06 -6.19
CA LEU A 66 -2.35 8.90 -5.10
C LEU A 66 -1.98 8.05 -3.87
N ALA A 67 -2.86 7.13 -3.46
CA ALA A 67 -2.59 6.22 -2.34
C ALA A 67 -1.34 5.35 -2.62
N CYS A 68 -1.18 4.83 -3.84
CA CYS A 68 0.01 4.10 -4.26
C CYS A 68 1.29 4.95 -4.23
N ALA A 69 1.22 6.21 -4.66
CA ALA A 69 2.37 7.11 -4.62
C ALA A 69 2.76 7.49 -3.18
N GLU A 70 1.78 7.71 -2.29
CA GLU A 70 1.99 7.92 -0.86
C GLU A 70 2.64 6.68 -0.21
N TYR A 71 2.19 5.47 -0.61
CA TYR A 71 2.82 4.22 -0.17
C TYR A 71 4.28 4.13 -0.63
N ALA A 72 4.57 4.48 -1.89
CA ALA A 72 5.93 4.46 -2.44
C ALA A 72 6.86 5.46 -1.72
N MET A 73 6.31 6.59 -1.27
CA MET A 73 6.97 7.57 -0.39
C MET A 73 7.08 7.10 1.08
N LYS A 74 6.60 5.90 1.40
CA LYS A 74 6.55 5.31 2.75
C LYS A 74 5.67 6.08 3.73
N HIS A 75 4.71 6.84 3.23
CA HIS A 75 3.66 7.46 4.04
C HIS A 75 2.53 6.45 4.28
N TYR A 76 2.86 5.33 4.93
CA TYR A 76 2.00 4.15 4.98
C TYR A 76 0.65 4.41 5.66
N ARG A 77 0.64 5.10 6.81
CA ARG A 77 -0.61 5.56 7.42
C ARG A 77 -1.49 6.35 6.45
N ARG A 78 -0.93 7.32 5.73
CA ARG A 78 -1.67 8.15 4.78
C ARG A 78 -2.19 7.34 3.60
N ALA A 79 -1.38 6.43 3.08
CA ALA A 79 -1.79 5.52 2.01
C ALA A 79 -2.97 4.64 2.46
N ALA A 80 -2.92 4.09 3.67
CA ALA A 80 -4.00 3.27 4.21
C ALA A 80 -5.32 4.05 4.36
N GLU A 81 -5.25 5.30 4.79
CA GLU A 81 -6.41 6.21 4.87
C GLU A 81 -7.00 6.48 3.48
N LEU A 82 -6.16 6.74 2.48
CA LEU A 82 -6.60 7.02 1.11
C LEU A 82 -7.21 5.79 0.42
N PHE A 83 -6.65 4.60 0.60
CA PHE A 83 -7.26 3.37 0.10
C PHE A 83 -8.62 3.10 0.74
N ALA A 84 -8.77 3.39 2.04
CA ALA A 84 -10.04 3.23 2.76
C ALA A 84 -11.12 4.22 2.27
N ALA A 85 -10.70 5.40 1.85
CA ALA A 85 -11.57 6.50 1.44
C ALA A 85 -11.81 6.56 -0.07
N LEU A 86 -11.50 5.48 -0.82
CA LEU A 86 -11.73 5.48 -2.25
C LEU A 86 -13.21 5.71 -2.57
N PRO A 87 -13.50 6.53 -3.59
CA PRO A 87 -14.86 6.66 -4.05
C PRO A 87 -15.35 5.36 -4.68
N PRO A 88 -16.69 5.13 -4.72
CA PRO A 88 -17.26 4.04 -5.48
C PRO A 88 -16.70 4.04 -6.91
N GLY A 89 -16.31 2.86 -7.39
CA GLY A 89 -15.71 2.69 -8.69
C GLY A 89 -15.72 1.21 -9.07
N ASP A 90 -14.80 0.84 -9.95
CA ASP A 90 -14.65 -0.52 -10.40
C ASP A 90 -14.46 -1.50 -9.22
N ALA A 91 -15.19 -2.63 -9.24
CA ALA A 91 -15.15 -3.62 -8.17
C ALA A 91 -13.77 -4.28 -8.04
N THR A 92 -13.07 -4.49 -9.16
CA THR A 92 -11.69 -4.98 -9.18
C THR A 92 -10.77 -3.97 -8.54
N LEU A 93 -10.88 -2.68 -8.90
CA LEU A 93 -10.08 -1.61 -8.30
C LEU A 93 -10.30 -1.53 -6.78
N SER A 94 -11.55 -1.68 -6.33
CA SER A 94 -11.91 -1.70 -4.91
C SER A 94 -11.29 -2.88 -4.15
N LYS A 95 -11.28 -4.07 -4.76
CA LYS A 95 -10.60 -5.25 -4.19
C LYS A 95 -9.09 -5.04 -4.10
N THR A 96 -8.48 -4.53 -5.17
CA THR A 96 -7.05 -4.19 -5.21
C THR A 96 -6.70 -3.15 -4.15
N ALA A 97 -7.56 -2.14 -3.95
CA ALA A 97 -7.37 -1.13 -2.93
C ALA A 97 -7.42 -1.72 -1.51
N GLY A 98 -8.35 -2.65 -1.24
CA GLY A 98 -8.39 -3.37 0.03
C GLY A 98 -7.10 -4.15 0.30
N TYR A 99 -6.61 -4.88 -0.70
CA TYR A 99 -5.32 -5.56 -0.60
C TYR A 99 -4.16 -4.58 -0.32
N ASN A 100 -4.09 -3.47 -1.06
CA ASN A 100 -3.06 -2.44 -0.89
C ASN A 100 -3.19 -1.70 0.45
N GLN A 101 -4.40 -1.53 0.97
CA GLN A 101 -4.64 -1.04 2.32
C GLN A 101 -4.05 -1.99 3.36
N GLY A 102 -4.22 -3.30 3.19
CA GLY A 102 -3.57 -4.32 4.00
C GLY A 102 -2.04 -4.17 4.00
N ASN A 103 -1.45 -3.99 2.82
CA ASN A 103 0.00 -3.72 2.69
C ASN A 103 0.43 -2.46 3.44
N ALA A 104 -0.31 -1.37 3.29
CA ALA A 104 -0.02 -0.11 3.99
C ALA A 104 -0.11 -0.26 5.51
N LEU A 105 -1.14 -0.95 6.01
CA LEU A 105 -1.31 -1.21 7.44
C LEU A 105 -0.19 -2.09 8.01
N ALA A 106 0.22 -3.14 7.29
CA ALA A 106 1.32 -3.99 7.71
C ALA A 106 2.64 -3.19 7.79
N MET A 107 2.95 -2.40 6.77
CA MET A 107 4.17 -1.59 6.75
C MET A 107 4.18 -0.50 7.83
N GLU A 108 3.04 0.12 8.12
CA GLU A 108 2.89 1.03 9.25
C GLU A 108 3.13 0.31 10.58
N ALA A 109 2.59 -0.89 10.73
CA ALA A 109 2.78 -1.71 11.92
C ALA A 109 4.27 -2.07 12.12
N PHE A 110 4.97 -2.50 11.06
CA PHE A 110 6.38 -2.87 11.14
C PHE A 110 7.32 -1.72 11.49
N ARG A 111 6.90 -0.47 11.24
CA ARG A 111 7.65 0.74 11.63
C ARG A 111 7.24 1.30 12.99
N SER A 112 6.12 0.85 13.52
CA SER A 112 5.59 1.28 14.81
C SER A 112 6.32 0.59 15.96
N ARG A 113 6.28 1.20 17.16
CA ARG A 113 6.74 0.52 18.38
C ARG A 113 5.87 -0.71 18.64
N LYS A 114 6.49 -1.77 19.18
CA LYS A 114 5.76 -2.95 19.66
C LYS A 114 4.79 -2.51 20.76
N GLY A 115 3.54 -2.93 20.63
CA GLY A 115 2.44 -2.69 21.56
C GLY A 115 1.07 -2.97 20.93
N PRO A 116 -0.03 -2.65 21.64
CA PRO A 116 -1.40 -2.90 21.18
C PRO A 116 -1.75 -2.21 19.85
N ALA A 117 -1.23 -1.00 19.63
CA ALA A 117 -1.46 -0.26 18.39
C ALA A 117 -0.87 -1.00 17.16
N GLN A 118 0.34 -1.57 17.30
CA GLN A 118 0.93 -2.39 16.24
C GLN A 118 0.10 -3.65 15.99
N GLU A 119 -0.38 -4.33 17.04
CA GLU A 119 -1.20 -5.54 16.91
C GLU A 119 -2.52 -5.26 16.19
N ALA A 120 -3.17 -4.15 16.51
CA ALA A 120 -4.39 -3.73 15.81
C ALA A 120 -4.15 -3.50 14.32
N LEU A 121 -3.02 -2.91 13.93
CA LEU A 121 -2.64 -2.72 12.53
C LEU A 121 -2.37 -4.05 11.82
N LEU A 122 -1.61 -4.96 12.45
CA LEU A 122 -1.33 -6.30 11.90
C LEU A 122 -2.62 -7.12 11.76
N GLY A 123 -3.50 -7.10 12.75
CA GLY A 123 -4.79 -7.79 12.70
C GLY A 123 -5.69 -7.28 11.56
N ARG A 124 -5.72 -5.97 11.33
CA ARG A 124 -6.42 -5.39 10.18
C ARG A 124 -5.78 -5.80 8.85
N ALA A 125 -4.46 -5.83 8.76
CA ALA A 125 -3.76 -6.30 7.56
C ALA A 125 -4.10 -7.77 7.24
N LEU A 126 -4.12 -8.66 8.26
CA LEU A 126 -4.54 -10.06 8.08
C LEU A 126 -5.96 -10.20 7.56
N ALA A 127 -6.89 -9.35 8.02
CA ALA A 127 -8.27 -9.38 7.53
C ALA A 127 -8.33 -9.07 6.01
N PHE A 128 -7.55 -8.10 5.53
CA PHE A 128 -7.45 -7.80 4.10
C PHE A 128 -6.85 -8.94 3.29
N TYR A 129 -5.76 -9.56 3.77
CA TYR A 129 -5.18 -10.71 3.07
C TYR A 129 -6.08 -11.92 3.06
N ARG A 130 -6.78 -12.20 4.16
CA ARG A 130 -7.79 -13.25 4.22
C ARG A 130 -8.89 -13.00 3.19
N ARG A 131 -9.38 -11.76 3.06
CA ARG A 131 -10.36 -11.42 2.04
C ARG A 131 -9.81 -11.63 0.62
N ALA A 132 -8.59 -11.20 0.35
CA ALA A 132 -7.95 -11.42 -0.95
C ALA A 132 -7.78 -12.91 -1.29
N LEU A 133 -7.47 -13.75 -0.30
CA LEU A 133 -7.35 -15.22 -0.46
C LEU A 133 -8.71 -15.92 -0.60
N LEU A 134 -9.77 -15.41 0.02
CA LEU A 134 -11.13 -15.92 -0.21
C LEU A 134 -11.62 -15.60 -1.62
N ASP A 135 -11.26 -14.43 -2.15
CA ASP A 135 -11.59 -14.02 -3.52
C ASP A 135 -10.73 -14.75 -4.57
N ASN A 136 -9.43 -14.93 -4.29
CA ASN A 136 -8.51 -15.69 -5.14
C ASN A 136 -7.54 -16.53 -4.27
N PRO A 137 -7.84 -17.82 -4.05
CA PRO A 137 -7.00 -18.71 -3.24
C PRO A 137 -5.58 -18.92 -3.79
N GLN A 138 -5.36 -18.65 -5.08
CA GLN A 138 -4.06 -18.79 -5.74
C GLN A 138 -3.21 -17.52 -5.68
N ASN A 139 -3.69 -16.45 -5.04
CA ASN A 139 -2.94 -15.20 -4.90
C ASN A 139 -1.69 -15.41 -4.02
N ALA A 140 -0.54 -15.65 -4.67
CA ALA A 140 0.72 -15.93 -4.01
C ALA A 140 1.18 -14.77 -3.13
N ASP A 141 1.02 -13.53 -3.57
CA ASP A 141 1.42 -12.34 -2.82
C ASP A 141 0.59 -12.18 -1.54
N ALA A 142 -0.72 -12.40 -1.60
CA ALA A 142 -1.57 -12.38 -0.42
C ALA A 142 -1.24 -13.50 0.57
N ARG A 143 -0.90 -14.70 0.06
CA ARG A 143 -0.48 -15.82 0.92
C ARG A 143 0.83 -15.53 1.64
N ILE A 144 1.83 -15.01 0.92
CA ILE A 144 3.12 -14.64 1.49
C ILE A 144 2.95 -13.53 2.53
N ASN A 145 2.24 -12.46 2.19
CA ASN A 145 2.05 -11.33 3.11
C ASN A 145 1.21 -11.71 4.34
N TYR A 146 0.21 -12.58 4.17
CA TYR A 146 -0.53 -13.17 5.29
C TYR A 146 0.40 -13.91 6.26
N GLU A 147 1.26 -14.80 5.74
CA GLU A 147 2.18 -15.59 6.57
C GLU A 147 3.19 -14.71 7.31
N ILE A 148 3.75 -13.70 6.64
CA ILE A 148 4.69 -12.76 7.26
C ILE A 148 4.02 -12.03 8.43
N VAL A 149 2.82 -11.48 8.22
CA VAL A 149 2.08 -10.76 9.27
C VAL A 149 1.65 -11.70 10.39
N LEU A 150 1.23 -12.93 10.07
CA LEU A 150 0.82 -13.92 11.06
C LEU A 150 1.98 -14.28 11.99
N ARG A 151 3.17 -14.56 11.45
CA ARG A 151 4.36 -14.85 12.24
C ARG A 151 4.77 -13.69 13.12
N ALA A 152 4.71 -12.46 12.60
CA ALA A 152 5.03 -11.27 13.38
C ALA A 152 4.10 -11.09 14.60
N MET A 153 2.83 -11.51 14.49
CA MET A 153 1.90 -11.55 15.61
C MET A 153 2.19 -12.71 16.58
N GLN A 154 2.57 -13.89 16.07
CA GLN A 154 2.84 -15.09 16.89
C GLN A 154 4.14 -15.01 17.70
N HIS A 155 5.22 -14.44 17.15
CA HIS A 155 6.51 -14.26 17.86
C HIS A 155 6.45 -13.28 19.06
N ARG A 156 5.26 -12.76 19.40
CA ARG A 156 5.00 -12.06 20.68
C ARG A 156 4.63 -12.99 21.84
N GLN A 157 4.23 -14.23 21.56
CA GLN A 157 4.17 -15.25 22.59
C GLN A 157 5.61 -15.71 22.85
N PRO A 158 6.16 -15.57 24.07
CA PRO A 158 7.47 -16.14 24.36
C PRO A 158 7.41 -17.64 24.02
N PRO A 159 8.47 -18.23 23.45
CA PRO A 159 8.53 -19.68 23.30
C PRO A 159 8.24 -20.29 24.68
N SER A 160 7.29 -21.25 24.74
CA SER A 160 7.08 -22.03 25.95
C SER A 160 8.45 -22.51 26.44
N PRO A 161 8.81 -22.29 27.72
CA PRO A 161 10.14 -22.63 28.19
C PRO A 161 10.38 -24.13 27.93
N ALA A 162 11.41 -24.43 27.14
CA ALA A 162 11.95 -25.76 27.07
C ALA A 162 12.39 -26.18 28.49
N PRO A 163 12.33 -27.46 28.86
CA PRO A 163 12.77 -27.92 30.17
C PRO A 163 14.21 -27.47 30.40
N GLN A 164 14.45 -26.70 31.46
CA GLN A 164 15.79 -26.23 31.83
C GLN A 164 16.68 -27.42 32.20
N GLY A 165 17.57 -27.80 31.27
CA GLY A 165 18.79 -28.52 31.59
C GLY A 165 19.84 -27.51 32.05
N GLY A 166 20.24 -27.60 33.32
CA GLY A 166 21.13 -26.64 33.97
C GLY A 166 22.57 -26.66 33.47
N GLY A 167 23.20 -25.49 33.49
CA GLY A 167 24.63 -25.32 33.28
C GLY A 167 25.02 -23.84 33.24
N SER A 168 25.56 -23.32 34.34
CA SER A 168 26.31 -22.05 34.37
C SER A 168 27.67 -22.24 33.68
N PRO A 169 28.26 -21.17 33.13
CA PRO A 169 29.43 -20.63 33.82
C PRO A 169 29.58 -19.11 33.80
N ASP A 170 30.23 -18.63 34.86
CA ASP A 170 30.78 -17.30 35.06
C ASP A 170 31.68 -16.83 33.90
N GLY A 171 31.67 -15.53 33.62
CA GLY A 171 32.64 -14.90 32.73
C GLY A 171 32.52 -13.38 32.68
N LYS A 172 33.41 -12.68 33.42
CA LYS A 172 33.70 -11.24 33.25
C LYS A 172 34.19 -11.00 31.81
N GLY A 173 33.45 -10.23 31.02
CA GLY A 173 33.81 -9.86 29.65
C GLY A 173 33.34 -8.43 29.31
N GLN A 174 34.29 -7.63 28.80
CA GLN A 174 34.20 -6.21 28.45
C GLN A 174 33.09 -5.86 27.45
N ASP A 175 32.65 -4.59 27.50
CA ASP A 175 31.58 -3.89 26.76
C ASP A 175 31.59 -3.95 25.21
N GLY A 176 32.28 -4.90 24.58
CA GLY A 176 32.23 -5.14 23.13
C GLY A 176 30.98 -5.91 22.67
N GLY A 177 30.36 -6.69 23.54
CA GLY A 177 29.18 -7.50 23.21
C GLY A 177 27.92 -6.68 22.92
N GLY A 178 27.81 -5.49 23.53
CA GLY A 178 26.68 -4.58 23.33
C GLY A 178 26.67 -3.95 21.93
N ALA A 179 27.81 -3.46 21.46
CA ALA A 179 27.94 -2.85 20.14
C ALA A 179 27.76 -3.88 19.01
N VAL A 180 28.31 -5.09 19.16
CA VAL A 180 28.14 -6.18 18.19
C VAL A 180 26.67 -6.67 18.18
N SER A 181 26.03 -6.81 19.33
CA SER A 181 24.60 -7.18 19.41
C SER A 181 23.70 -6.12 18.77
N GLN A 182 23.99 -4.83 18.98
CA GLN A 182 23.26 -3.73 18.34
C GLN A 182 23.43 -3.75 16.82
N LEU A 183 24.65 -3.98 16.33
CA LEU A 183 24.94 -4.06 14.90
C LEU A 183 24.26 -5.27 14.23
N ILE A 184 24.27 -6.44 14.88
CA ILE A 184 23.57 -7.63 14.38
C ILE A 184 22.07 -7.37 14.33
N LEU A 185 21.50 -6.75 15.37
CA LEU A 185 20.08 -6.43 15.41
C LEU A 185 19.68 -5.40 14.33
N GLU A 186 20.54 -4.41 14.08
CA GLU A 186 20.34 -3.42 13.03
C GLU A 186 20.42 -4.05 11.64
N ASN A 187 21.41 -4.91 11.39
CA ASN A 187 21.52 -5.67 10.13
C ASN A 187 20.30 -6.58 9.92
N ALA A 188 19.85 -7.27 10.97
CA ALA A 188 18.65 -8.09 10.91
C ALA A 188 17.40 -7.25 10.58
N ARG A 189 17.21 -6.09 11.22
CA ARG A 189 16.11 -5.17 10.90
C ARG A 189 16.17 -4.63 9.48
N GLN A 190 17.36 -4.31 8.98
CA GLN A 190 17.54 -3.82 7.62
C GLN A 190 17.25 -4.93 6.60
N GLU A 191 17.68 -6.16 6.88
CA GLU A 191 17.42 -7.32 6.03
C GLU A 191 15.94 -7.71 6.04
N GLU A 192 15.30 -7.74 7.21
CA GLU A 192 13.85 -7.87 7.35
C GLU A 192 13.12 -6.77 6.57
N ALA A 193 13.53 -5.51 6.69
CA ALA A 193 12.93 -4.40 5.95
C ALA A 193 13.14 -4.52 4.43
N ARG A 194 14.28 -5.05 3.97
CA ARG A 194 14.54 -5.35 2.55
C ARG A 194 13.61 -6.45 2.05
N GLN A 195 13.47 -7.52 2.80
CA GLN A 195 12.56 -8.63 2.48
C GLN A 195 11.11 -8.15 2.48
N MET A 196 10.68 -7.37 3.48
CA MET A 196 9.35 -6.76 3.51
C MET A 196 9.11 -5.87 2.28
N ARG A 197 10.07 -5.03 1.88
CA ARG A 197 9.91 -4.22 0.65
C ARG A 197 9.80 -5.05 -0.62
N LYS A 198 10.35 -6.26 -0.64
CA LYS A 198 10.25 -7.17 -1.78
C LYS A 198 8.81 -7.68 -1.95
N TYR A 199 8.14 -8.03 -0.86
CA TYR A 199 6.82 -8.70 -0.87
C TYR A 199 5.63 -7.76 -0.66
N PHE A 200 5.81 -6.65 0.05
CA PHE A 200 4.76 -5.64 0.27
C PHE A 200 4.88 -4.53 -0.79
N LYS A 201 4.41 -4.81 -2.00
CA LYS A 201 4.25 -3.81 -3.06
C LYS A 201 2.77 -3.58 -3.34
N PRO A 202 2.33 -2.34 -3.61
CA PRO A 202 0.97 -2.12 -4.09
C PRO A 202 0.78 -2.85 -5.42
N LEU A 203 -0.30 -3.60 -5.55
CA LEU A 203 -0.72 -4.10 -6.86
C LEU A 203 -1.15 -2.90 -7.72
N PRO A 204 -0.73 -2.84 -9.00
CA PRO A 204 -1.18 -1.77 -9.89
C PRO A 204 -2.69 -1.88 -10.17
N THR A 205 -3.26 -0.83 -10.76
CA THR A 205 -4.67 -0.79 -11.19
C THR A 205 -5.03 -1.88 -12.21
N LYS A 206 -4.03 -2.47 -12.87
CA LYS A 206 -4.14 -3.68 -13.68
C LYS A 206 -3.20 -4.76 -13.09
N PRO A 207 -3.62 -6.02 -12.98
CA PRO A 207 -2.70 -7.10 -12.63
C PRO A 207 -1.48 -7.06 -13.56
N SER A 208 -0.27 -7.28 -13.04
CA SER A 208 0.86 -7.53 -13.92
C SER A 208 0.54 -8.76 -14.77
N GLU A 209 0.73 -8.66 -16.08
CA GLU A 209 0.58 -9.80 -17.02
C GLU A 209 1.50 -10.98 -16.67
N GLN A 210 2.42 -10.81 -15.72
CA GLN A 210 3.37 -11.82 -15.23
C GLN A 210 2.74 -13.10 -14.63
N ASN A 211 1.42 -13.16 -14.45
CA ASN A 211 0.72 -14.37 -13.98
C ASN A 211 -0.35 -14.89 -14.96
N GLN A 212 -0.33 -14.47 -16.23
CA GLN A 212 -1.04 -15.23 -17.25
C GLN A 212 -0.15 -16.39 -17.70
N PRO A 213 -0.59 -17.66 -17.61
CA PRO A 213 0.09 -18.72 -18.34
C PRO A 213 0.00 -18.38 -19.82
N ASP A 214 1.16 -18.26 -20.47
CA ASP A 214 1.24 -18.19 -21.93
C ASP A 214 0.55 -19.45 -22.49
N TRP A 215 -0.65 -19.29 -23.04
CA TRP A 215 -1.29 -20.25 -23.93
C TRP A 215 -1.77 -19.55 -25.19
#